data_AF-A0A395D2F6-F1
#
_entry.id   AF-A0A395D2F6-F1
#
_cell.length_a   1.000
_cell.length_b   1.000
_cell.length_c   1.000
_cell.angle_alpha   90.00
_cell.angle_beta   90.00
_cell.angle_gamma   90.00
#
_symmetry.space_group_name_H-M   'P 1'
#
loop_
_entity.id
_entity.type
_entity.pdbx_description
1 polymer ?
#
loop_
_entity_poly.entity_id
_entity_poly.type
_entity_poly.pdbx_seq_one_letter_code
_entity_poly.pdbx_strand_id
1 'polypeptide(L)'
;MTDDPGVHSHRLAWRYGLALVAIIFVTLLPLLSLFAASFIANVNGCALDEGNPHPCLVLGSDVGQTLYNMAVGGWLTIFTLPIGAGAFILWLLVLVVHSWRR
;
A
#
# COMPACT_ATOMS: atom_id res chain seq x y z
N MET A 1 39.13 -11.42 16.09
CA MET A 1 38.05 -12.19 15.45
C MET A 1 36.89 -12.21 16.43
N THR A 2 36.03 -11.21 16.39
CA THR A 2 34.89 -11.07 17.31
C THR A 2 33.62 -11.18 16.49
N ASP A 3 32.98 -12.35 16.53
CA ASP A 3 31.59 -12.48 16.13
C ASP A 3 30.75 -11.81 17.22
N ASP A 4 30.13 -10.68 16.88
CA ASP A 4 29.29 -9.90 17.76
C ASP A 4 27.82 -10.34 17.57
N PRO A 5 27.23 -11.13 18.49
CA PRO A 5 25.92 -11.76 18.28
C PRO A 5 24.77 -10.73 18.11
N GLY A 6 24.94 -9.50 18.61
CA GLY A 6 23.96 -8.42 18.47
C GLY A 6 23.80 -7.90 17.04
N VAL A 7 24.88 -7.88 16.25
CA VAL A 7 24.88 -7.32 14.89
C VAL A 7 24.12 -8.20 13.90
N HIS A 8 24.15 -9.53 14.08
CA HIS A 8 23.43 -10.48 13.23
C HIS A 8 21.91 -10.45 13.46
N SER A 9 21.48 -10.33 14.72
CA SER A 9 20.05 -10.22 15.08
C SER A 9 19.42 -8.95 14.51
N HIS A 10 20.10 -7.81 14.64
CA HIS A 10 19.62 -6.52 14.14
C HIS A 10 19.46 -6.50 12.60
N ARG A 11 20.40 -7.09 11.85
CA ARG A 11 20.28 -7.19 10.38
C ARG A 11 19.12 -8.08 9.94
N LEU A 12 18.86 -9.17 10.65
CA LEU A 12 17.76 -10.08 10.34
C LEU A 12 16.42 -9.40 10.60
N ALA A 13 16.24 -8.78 11.77
CA ALA A 13 15.05 -8.03 12.13
C ALA A 13 14.77 -6.88 11.14
N TRP A 14 15.82 -6.15 10.74
CA TRP A 14 15.71 -5.10 9.72
C TRP A 14 15.22 -5.65 8.38
N ARG A 15 15.76 -6.78 7.90
CA ARG A 15 15.35 -7.39 6.63
C ARG A 15 13.90 -7.85 6.63
N TYR A 16 13.46 -8.56 7.68
CA TYR A 16 12.06 -8.97 7.81
C TYR A 16 11.13 -7.76 7.97
N GLY A 17 11.54 -6.74 8.73
CA GLY A 17 10.80 -5.48 8.87
C GLY A 17 10.63 -4.74 7.55
N LEU A 18 11.69 -4.61 6.76
CA LEU A 18 11.65 -3.97 5.43
C LEU A 18 10.70 -4.72 4.48
N ALA A 19 10.76 -6.05 4.47
CA ALA A 19 9.86 -6.89 3.69
C ALA A 19 8.40 -6.69 4.12
N LEU A 20 8.11 -6.62 5.42
CA LEU A 20 6.77 -6.38 5.93
C LEU A 20 6.24 -5.00 5.53
N VAL A 21 7.07 -3.95 5.67
CA VAL A 21 6.71 -2.59 5.24
C VAL A 21 6.41 -2.57 3.75
N ALA A 22 7.22 -3.22 2.92
CA ALA A 22 6.98 -3.31 1.48
C ALA A 22 5.66 -4.02 1.15
N ILE A 23 5.35 -5.14 1.82
CA ILE A 23 4.08 -5.86 1.65
C ILE A 23 2.91 -4.95 2.01
N ILE A 24 2.94 -4.32 3.19
CA ILE A 24 1.87 -3.43 3.65
C ILE A 24 1.69 -2.26 2.68
N PHE A 25 2.79 -1.62 2.28
CA PHE A 25 2.77 -0.47 1.39
C PHE A 25 2.12 -0.82 0.04
N VAL A 26 2.59 -1.88 -0.62
CA VAL A 26 2.03 -2.32 -1.92
C VAL A 26 0.57 -2.75 -1.79
N THR A 27 0.22 -3.41 -0.69
CA THR A 27 -1.15 -3.89 -0.46
C THR A 27 -2.14 -2.73 -0.31
N LEU A 28 -1.77 -1.71 0.47
CA LEU A 28 -2.65 -0.60 0.84
C LEU A 28 -2.58 0.59 -0.11
N LEU A 29 -1.53 0.71 -0.94
CA LEU A 29 -1.35 1.86 -1.83
C LEU A 29 -2.57 2.15 -2.72
N PRO A 30 -3.21 1.17 -3.38
CA PRO A 30 -4.37 1.47 -4.22
C PRO A 30 -5.58 1.93 -3.40
N LEU A 31 -5.74 1.37 -2.20
CA LEU A 31 -6.82 1.78 -1.28
C LEU A 31 -6.62 3.23 -0.82
N LEU A 32 -5.38 3.59 -0.47
CA LEU A 32 -5.04 4.96 -0.10
C LEU A 32 -5.25 5.95 -1.26
N SER A 33 -4.95 5.55 -2.50
CA SER A 33 -5.24 6.36 -3.70
C SER A 33 -6.74 6.65 -3.83
N LEU A 34 -7.59 5.62 -3.71
CA LEU A 34 -9.05 5.76 -3.76
C LEU A 34 -9.58 6.69 -2.66
N PHE A 35 -9.12 6.51 -1.42
CA PHE A 35 -9.52 7.36 -0.31
C PHE A 35 -9.09 8.81 -0.50
N ALA A 36 -7.86 9.04 -0.97
CA ALA A 36 -7.37 10.38 -1.27
C ALA A 36 -8.22 11.06 -2.36
N ALA A 37 -8.56 10.34 -3.44
CA ALA A 37 -9.42 10.87 -4.49
C ALA A 37 -10.82 11.24 -3.97
N SER A 38 -11.42 10.33 -3.19
CA SER A 38 -12.75 10.52 -2.60
C SER A 38 -12.77 11.70 -1.62
N PHE A 39 -11.72 11.82 -0.80
CA PHE A 39 -11.59 12.92 0.14
C PHE A 39 -11.47 14.26 -0.59
N ILE A 40 -10.60 14.36 -1.61
CA ILE A 40 -10.43 15.60 -2.40
C ILE A 40 -11.73 15.97 -3.13
N ALA A 41 -12.42 15.02 -3.75
CA ALA A 41 -13.70 15.30 -4.40
C ALA A 41 -14.76 15.78 -3.40
N ASN A 42 -14.84 15.14 -2.22
CA ASN A 42 -15.81 15.48 -1.19
C ASN A 42 -15.61 16.91 -0.63
N VAL A 43 -14.36 17.29 -0.31
CA VAL A 43 -14.08 18.63 0.23
C VAL A 43 -14.30 19.76 -0.78
N ASN A 44 -14.24 19.44 -2.09
CA ASN A 44 -14.49 20.40 -3.17
C ASN A 44 -15.92 20.32 -3.74
N GLY A 45 -16.77 19.41 -3.24
CA GLY A 45 -18.15 19.22 -3.73
C GLY A 45 -18.23 18.68 -5.16
N CYS A 46 -17.19 17.99 -5.64
CA CYS A 46 -17.15 17.43 -6.99
C CYS A 46 -17.81 16.05 -7.05
N ALA A 47 -18.42 15.73 -8.19
CA ALA A 47 -18.84 14.36 -8.48
C ALA A 47 -17.62 13.48 -8.74
N LEU A 48 -17.61 12.28 -8.18
CA LEU A 48 -16.59 11.26 -8.42
C LEU A 48 -17.27 9.91 -8.55
N ASP A 49 -17.15 9.30 -9.72
CA ASP A 49 -17.59 7.93 -9.98
C ASP A 49 -16.59 7.21 -10.88
N GLU A 50 -16.82 5.91 -11.05
CA GLU A 50 -15.94 4.99 -11.77
C GLU A 50 -16.32 4.88 -13.25
N GLY A 51 -17.43 5.52 -13.67
CA GLY A 51 -17.97 5.42 -15.01
C GLY A 51 -17.40 6.47 -15.95
N ASN A 52 -17.17 7.70 -15.47
CA ASN A 52 -16.59 8.78 -16.27
C ASN A 52 -15.81 9.81 -15.43
N PRO A 53 -14.83 10.51 -16.03
CA PRO A 53 -14.20 11.67 -15.43
C PRO A 53 -15.16 12.87 -15.43
N HIS A 54 -15.31 13.52 -14.27
CA HIS A 54 -16.08 14.75 -14.11
C HIS A 54 -15.15 15.95 -13.85
N PRO A 55 -15.40 17.12 -14.45
CA PRO A 55 -14.62 18.32 -14.16
C PRO A 55 -14.64 18.64 -12.65
N CYS A 56 -13.47 18.89 -12.08
CA CYS A 56 -13.32 19.27 -10.68
C CYS A 56 -12.26 20.35 -10.54
N LEU A 57 -12.70 21.59 -10.30
CA LEU A 57 -11.82 22.74 -10.20
C LEU A 57 -11.29 22.90 -8.77
N VAL A 58 -9.99 22.66 -8.61
CA VAL A 58 -9.26 22.89 -7.37
C VAL A 58 -8.27 24.04 -7.60
N LEU A 59 -8.43 25.13 -6.86
CA LEU A 59 -7.61 26.35 -7.02
C LEU A 59 -7.55 26.88 -8.46
N GLY A 60 -8.62 26.69 -9.24
CA GLY A 60 -8.70 27.11 -10.64
C GLY A 60 -8.08 26.15 -11.67
N SER A 61 -7.58 24.99 -11.24
CA SER A 61 -7.09 23.92 -12.12
C SER A 61 -8.05 22.73 -12.11
N ASP A 62 -8.37 22.18 -13.28
CA ASP A 62 -9.21 20.98 -13.39
C ASP A 62 -8.38 19.73 -13.09
N VAL A 63 -8.71 19.06 -11.98
CA VAL A 63 -8.10 17.81 -11.52
C VAL A 63 -9.03 16.61 -11.70
N GLY A 64 -10.17 16.77 -12.37
CA GLY A 64 -11.20 15.74 -12.54
C GLY A 64 -10.69 14.42 -13.10
N GLN A 65 -9.92 14.49 -14.20
CA GLN A 65 -9.30 13.31 -14.80
C GLN A 65 -8.32 12.61 -13.85
N THR A 66 -7.57 13.38 -13.06
CA THR A 66 -6.62 12.83 -12.08
C THR A 66 -7.35 12.10 -10.97
N LEU A 67 -8.41 12.68 -10.42
CA LEU A 67 -9.23 12.05 -9.38
C LEU A 67 -9.90 10.77 -9.88
N TYR A 68 -10.43 10.79 -11.11
CA TYR A 68 -10.95 9.59 -11.77
C TYR A 68 -9.90 8.48 -11.87
N ASN A 69 -8.70 8.79 -12.37
CA ASN A 69 -7.61 7.82 -12.48
C ASN A 69 -7.19 7.26 -11.10
N MET A 70 -7.15 8.11 -10.07
CA MET A 70 -6.84 7.68 -8.70
C MET A 70 -7.92 6.76 -8.11
N ALA A 71 -9.20 7.05 -8.40
CA ALA A 71 -10.34 6.26 -7.93
C ALA A 71 -10.42 4.91 -8.64
N VAL A 72 -10.33 4.88 -9.97
CA VAL A 72 -10.27 3.64 -10.75
C VAL A 72 -9.00 2.84 -10.42
N GLY A 73 -7.88 3.51 -10.11
CA GLY A 73 -6.68 2.87 -9.56
C GLY A 73 -6.95 2.08 -8.27
N GLY A 74 -7.97 2.48 -7.49
CA GLY A 74 -8.48 1.74 -6.34
C GLY A 74 -8.94 0.32 -6.66
N TRP A 75 -9.36 0.03 -7.90
CA TRP A 75 -9.76 -1.33 -8.31
C TRP A 75 -8.62 -2.33 -8.23
N LEU A 76 -7.37 -1.87 -8.27
CA LEU A 76 -6.22 -2.73 -8.04
C LEU A 76 -6.27 -3.39 -6.65
N THR A 77 -6.99 -2.83 -5.67
CA THR A 77 -7.22 -3.48 -4.37
C THR A 77 -7.81 -4.88 -4.48
N ILE A 78 -8.62 -5.16 -5.51
CA ILE A 78 -9.18 -6.50 -5.78
C ILE A 78 -8.06 -7.53 -5.94
N PHE A 79 -6.92 -7.13 -6.49
CA PHE A 79 -5.76 -7.98 -6.68
C PHE A 79 -4.70 -7.82 -5.59
N THR A 80 -4.40 -6.58 -5.17
CA THR A 80 -3.32 -6.33 -4.20
C THR A 80 -3.67 -6.83 -2.81
N LEU A 81 -4.94 -6.83 -2.39
CA LEU A 81 -5.36 -7.39 -1.11
C LEU A 81 -5.12 -8.91 -1.01
N PRO A 82 -5.63 -9.77 -1.91
CA PRO A 82 -5.39 -11.20 -1.81
C PRO A 82 -3.91 -11.56 -1.99
N ILE A 83 -3.20 -10.89 -2.92
CA ILE A 83 -1.75 -11.11 -3.12
C ILE A 83 -0.97 -10.69 -1.87
N GLY A 84 -1.31 -9.52 -1.30
CA GLY A 84 -0.70 -9.00 -0.09
C GLY A 84 -0.92 -9.89 1.12
N ALA A 85 -2.15 -10.40 1.29
CA ALA A 85 -2.48 -11.36 2.34
C ALA A 85 -1.68 -12.66 2.18
N GLY A 86 -1.59 -13.20 0.95
CA GLY A 86 -0.75 -14.37 0.66
C GLY A 86 0.73 -14.12 0.96
N ALA A 87 1.27 -12.97 0.54
CA ALA A 87 2.66 -12.59 0.81
C ALA A 87 2.93 -12.44 2.32
N PHE A 88 1.98 -11.86 3.07
CA PHE A 88 2.07 -11.74 4.52
C PHE A 88 2.09 -13.10 5.22
N ILE A 89 1.22 -14.03 4.82
CA ILE A 89 1.20 -15.40 5.35
C ILE A 89 2.54 -16.10 5.06
N LEU A 90 3.04 -16.03 3.83
CA LEU A 90 4.33 -16.61 3.47
C LEU A 90 5.49 -15.99 4.28
N TRP A 91 5.50 -14.68 4.43
CA TRP A 91 6.48 -13.97 5.24
C TRP A 91 6.44 -14.44 6.71
N LEU A 92 5.25 -14.56 7.30
CA LEU A 92 5.08 -15.09 8.67
C LEU A 92 5.59 -16.52 8.79
N LEU A 93 5.22 -17.41 7.86
CA LEU A 93 5.68 -18.80 7.88
C LEU A 93 7.21 -18.89 7.82
N VAL A 94 7.84 -18.13 6.92
CA VAL A 94 9.30 -18.10 6.80
C VAL A 94 9.94 -17.56 8.08
N LEU A 95 9.37 -16.51 8.68
CA LEU A 95 9.86 -15.94 9.93
C LEU A 95 9.78 -16.94 11.09
N VAL A 96 8.66 -17.66 11.23
CA VAL A 96 8.45 -18.69 12.26
C VAL A 96 9.38 -19.88 12.05
N VAL A 97 9.48 -20.41 10.82
CA VAL A 97 10.38 -21.53 10.52
C VAL A 97 11.84 -21.16 10.78
N HIS A 98 12.24 -19.95 10.40
CA HIS A 98 13.60 -19.48 10.62
C HIS A 98 13.90 -19.19 12.10
N SER A 99 12.91 -18.77 12.89
CA SER A 99 13.08 -18.56 14.34
C SER A 99 13.06 -19.87 15.13
N TRP A 100 12.31 -20.89 14.71
CA TRP A 100 12.30 -22.22 15.33
C TRP A 100 13.56 -23.05 15.03
N ARG A 101 14.24 -22.78 13.92
CA ARG A 101 15.48 -23.48 13.53
C ARG A 101 16.73 -22.87 14.16
N ARG A 102 16.63 -21.74 14.85
CA ARG A 102 17.71 -21.12 15.62
C ARG A 102 17.52 -21.39 17.10
#